data_AF-A0A441SHG9-F1
#
_entry.id   AF-A0A441SHG9-F1
#
_cell.length_a   1.000
_cell.length_b   1.000
_cell.length_c   1.000
_cell.angle_alpha   90.00
_cell.angle_beta   90.00
_cell.angle_gamma   90.00
#
_symmetry.space_group_name_H-M   'P 1'
#
loop_
_entity.id
_entity.type
_entity.pdbx_description
1 polymer ?
#
loop_
_entity_poly.entity_id
_entity_poly.type
_entity_poly.pdbx_seq_one_letter_code
_entity_poly.pdbx_strand_id
1 'polypeptide(L)'
;MSAKAGTVLPVRDQCGAGVAMDLLDSFGKIAAPTRPKNDFNYETDCRAALAPLVDGLLDMAEQAGWDRRKAAYTLMFLSAQRVGAGQEERK
;
A
#
# COMPACT_ATOMS: atom_id res chain seq x y z
N MET A 1 -46.87 30.51 3.16
CA MET A 1 -45.48 31.02 3.13
C MET A 1 -44.56 29.99 3.76
N SER A 2 -43.67 29.39 2.97
CA SER A 2 -42.67 28.40 3.40
C SER A 2 -41.39 29.08 3.87
N ALA A 3 -40.76 28.58 4.94
CA ALA A 3 -39.39 28.94 5.32
C ALA A 3 -38.56 27.66 5.49
N LYS A 4 -37.36 27.70 4.90
CA LYS A 4 -36.48 26.61 4.48
C LYS A 4 -35.77 25.94 5.66
N ALA A 5 -35.73 24.61 5.65
CA ALA A 5 -34.84 23.80 6.47
C ALA A 5 -33.38 24.03 6.03
N GLY A 6 -32.49 24.28 7.00
CA GLY A 6 -31.06 24.39 6.78
C GLY A 6 -30.45 23.03 6.44
N THR A 7 -29.81 22.94 5.28
CA THR A 7 -29.04 21.76 4.89
C THR A 7 -27.62 21.92 5.42
N VAL A 8 -27.27 21.14 6.44
CA VAL A 8 -25.88 20.83 6.78
C VAL A 8 -25.28 20.04 5.61
N LEU A 9 -24.22 20.59 5.01
CA LEU A 9 -23.41 19.89 4.02
C LEU A 9 -22.65 18.74 4.72
N PRO A 10 -22.58 17.53 4.13
CA PRO A 10 -21.69 16.51 4.65
C PRO A 10 -20.24 16.94 4.39
N VAL A 11 -19.44 16.98 5.45
CA VAL A 11 -17.98 17.01 5.32
C VAL A 11 -17.59 15.79 4.48
N ARG A 12 -17.09 16.03 3.26
CA ARG A 12 -16.43 14.96 2.50
C ARG A 12 -15.17 14.64 3.27
N ASP A 13 -15.16 13.47 3.90
CA ASP A 13 -13.94 12.80 4.32
C ASP A 13 -13.10 12.59 3.05
N GLN A 14 -12.14 13.48 2.83
CA GLN A 14 -11.16 13.38 1.75
C GLN A 14 -9.84 12.90 2.35
N CYS A 15 -9.88 11.83 3.14
CA CYS A 15 -8.69 11.20 3.70
C CYS A 15 -8.36 9.96 2.86
N GLY A 16 -7.41 10.08 1.93
CA GLY A 16 -6.64 8.91 1.50
C GLY A 16 -6.32 8.77 0.00
N ALA A 17 -7.07 9.40 -0.91
CA ALA A 17 -6.85 9.15 -2.34
C ALA A 17 -5.71 10.00 -2.95
N GLY A 18 -5.54 11.25 -2.51
CA GLY A 18 -4.59 12.20 -3.12
C GLY A 18 -3.11 11.95 -2.80
N VAL A 19 -2.81 11.38 -1.62
CA VAL A 19 -1.44 11.07 -1.17
C VAL A 19 -0.91 9.76 -1.75
N ALA A 20 -1.80 8.82 -2.08
CA ALA A 20 -1.39 7.51 -2.57
C ALA A 20 -0.70 7.60 -3.94
N MET A 21 -1.11 8.52 -4.81
CA MET A 21 -0.60 8.56 -6.19
C MET A 21 0.79 9.19 -6.31
N ASP A 22 1.15 10.11 -5.41
CA ASP A 22 2.47 10.76 -5.36
C ASP A 22 3.55 9.83 -4.79
N LEU A 23 3.16 8.97 -3.84
CA LEU A 23 4.03 7.95 -3.28
C LEU A 23 4.44 6.90 -4.33
N LEU A 24 3.53 6.48 -5.22
CA LEU A 24 3.84 5.50 -6.27
C LEU A 24 4.83 6.04 -7.33
N ASP A 25 4.90 7.34 -7.55
CA ASP A 25 5.92 7.95 -8.41
C ASP A 25 7.29 8.04 -7.70
N SER A 26 7.25 8.22 -6.38
CA SER A 26 8.44 8.22 -5.50
C SER A 26 9.06 6.83 -5.32
N PHE A 27 8.25 5.77 -5.35
CA PHE A 27 8.69 4.38 -5.35
C PHE A 27 9.00 3.93 -6.78
N GLY A 28 10.25 4.04 -7.20
CA GLY A 28 10.70 3.69 -8.55
C GLY A 28 10.16 2.36 -9.10
N LYS A 29 10.18 2.22 -10.42
CA LYS A 29 9.66 1.05 -11.16
C LYS A 29 10.22 -0.27 -10.63
N ILE A 30 9.33 -1.21 -10.28
CA ILE A 30 9.70 -2.61 -9.96
C ILE A 30 10.25 -3.28 -11.23
N ALA A 31 11.43 -3.90 -11.12
CA ALA A 31 12.01 -4.66 -12.22
C ALA A 31 11.10 -5.84 -12.61
N ALA A 32 10.91 -6.05 -13.92
CA ALA A 32 10.13 -7.18 -14.40
C ALA A 32 10.86 -8.50 -14.09
N PRO A 33 10.14 -9.60 -13.82
CA PRO A 33 10.77 -10.90 -13.63
C PRO A 33 11.60 -11.31 -14.85
N THR A 34 12.83 -11.73 -14.61
CA THR A 34 13.75 -12.26 -15.64
C THR A 34 13.63 -13.77 -15.81
N ARG A 35 13.00 -14.45 -14.84
CA ARG A 35 12.87 -15.91 -14.75
C ARG A 35 11.41 -16.36 -14.69
N PRO A 36 11.10 -17.60 -15.13
CA PRO A 36 9.77 -18.17 -14.96
C PRO A 36 9.45 -18.42 -13.49
N LYS A 37 8.16 -18.42 -13.14
CA LYS A 37 7.68 -18.57 -11.74
C LYS A 37 8.05 -19.90 -11.08
N ASN A 38 8.38 -20.93 -11.86
CA ASN A 38 8.81 -22.24 -11.37
C ASN A 38 10.33 -22.35 -11.17
N ASP A 39 11.10 -21.32 -11.53
CA ASP A 39 12.53 -21.28 -11.28
C ASP A 39 12.77 -21.12 -9.78
N PHE A 40 13.68 -21.94 -9.24
CA PHE A 40 14.06 -21.91 -7.84
C PHE A 40 14.58 -20.52 -7.40
N ASN A 41 15.14 -19.74 -8.32
CA ASN A 41 15.69 -18.40 -8.04
C ASN A 41 14.66 -17.27 -8.21
N TYR A 42 13.44 -17.56 -8.69
CA TYR A 42 12.41 -16.53 -8.90
C TYR A 42 12.14 -15.71 -7.63
N GLU A 43 12.05 -16.37 -6.48
CA GLU A 43 11.79 -15.71 -5.20
C GLU A 43 12.96 -14.80 -4.78
N THR A 44 14.20 -15.21 -5.04
CA THR A 44 15.39 -14.41 -4.76
C THR A 44 15.43 -13.15 -5.61
N ASP A 45 15.14 -13.26 -6.91
CA ASP A 45 15.07 -12.12 -7.82
C ASP A 45 13.93 -11.16 -7.43
N CYS A 46 12.77 -11.71 -7.04
CA CYS A 46 11.64 -10.94 -6.53
C CYS A 46 12.00 -10.16 -5.26
N ARG A 47 12.68 -10.81 -4.30
CA ARG A 47 13.17 -10.13 -3.08
C ARG A 47 14.13 -8.99 -3.41
N ALA A 48 15.09 -9.23 -4.30
CA ALA A 48 16.05 -8.20 -4.70
C ALA A 48 15.38 -6.99 -5.38
N ALA A 49 14.36 -7.24 -6.22
CA ALA A 49 13.60 -6.19 -6.88
C ALA A 49 12.75 -5.34 -5.90
N LEU A 50 12.23 -5.96 -4.83
CA LEU A 50 11.34 -5.28 -3.87
C LEU A 50 12.07 -4.64 -2.68
N ALA A 51 13.24 -5.16 -2.29
CA ALA A 51 14.00 -4.68 -1.14
C ALA A 51 14.17 -3.14 -1.08
N PRO A 52 14.68 -2.45 -2.12
CA PRO A 52 14.89 -1.00 -2.04
C PRO A 52 13.59 -0.20 -1.87
N LEU A 53 12.47 -0.70 -2.40
CA LEU A 53 11.18 -0.03 -2.28
C LEU A 53 10.59 -0.20 -0.87
N VAL A 54 10.74 -1.40 -0.29
CA VAL A 54 10.32 -1.65 1.09
C VAL A 54 11.15 -0.81 2.05
N ASP A 55 12.47 -0.72 1.84
CA ASP A 55 13.35 0.12 2.67
C ASP A 55 12.95 1.59 2.60
N GLY A 56 12.73 2.14 1.40
CA GLY A 56 12.28 3.52 1.23
C GLY A 56 10.93 3.80 1.89
N LEU A 57 10.01 2.83 1.88
CA LEU A 57 8.69 2.98 2.51
C LEU A 57 8.80 3.02 4.03
N LEU A 58 9.67 2.19 4.59
CA LEU A 58 9.95 2.18 6.02
C LEU A 58 10.69 3.46 6.45
N ASP A 59 11.60 3.97 5.63
CA ASP A 59 12.28 5.25 5.87
C ASP A 59 11.28 6.41 5.92
N MET A 60 10.31 6.46 4.99
CA MET A 60 9.27 7.48 5.00
C MET A 60 8.30 7.34 6.18
N ALA A 61 7.96 6.12 6.57
CA ALA A 61 7.16 5.88 7.77
C ALA A 61 7.89 6.39 9.03
N GLU A 62 9.18 6.10 9.13
CA GLU A 62 10.02 6.56 10.25
C GLU A 62 10.16 8.09 10.27
N GLN A 63 10.36 8.73 9.12
CA GLN A 63 10.39 10.20 8.98
C GLN A 63 9.06 10.86 9.39
N ALA A 64 7.94 10.19 9.13
CA ALA A 64 6.62 10.64 9.60
C ALA A 64 6.38 10.37 11.10
N GLY A 65 7.36 9.81 11.82
CA GLY A 65 7.32 9.57 13.26
C GLY A 65 6.81 8.18 13.67
N TRP A 66 6.62 7.25 12.74
CA TRP A 66 6.21 5.89 13.07
C TRP A 66 7.40 5.03 13.54
N ASP A 67 7.14 4.09 14.45
CA ASP A 67 8.13 3.06 14.78
C ASP A 67 8.35 2.14 13.57
N ARG A 68 9.59 2.10 13.07
CA ARG A 68 9.97 1.35 11.87
C ARG A 68 9.59 -0.14 11.95
N ARG A 69 9.78 -0.77 13.12
CA ARG A 69 9.49 -2.19 13.33
C ARG A 69 7.98 -2.45 13.25
N LYS A 70 7.16 -1.62 13.90
CA LYS A 70 5.69 -1.69 13.82
C LYS A 70 5.19 -1.39 12.41
N ALA A 71 5.81 -0.45 11.69
CA ALA A 71 5.50 -0.18 10.29
C ALA A 71 5.75 -1.42 9.41
N ALA A 72 6.87 -2.12 9.61
CA ALA A 72 7.17 -3.36 8.89
C ALA A 72 6.15 -4.48 9.16
N TYR A 73 5.76 -4.70 10.43
CA TYR A 73 4.72 -5.69 10.74
C TYR A 73 3.36 -5.31 10.14
N THR A 74 3.02 -4.02 10.19
CA THR A 74 1.79 -3.50 9.57
C THR A 74 1.80 -3.74 8.06
N LEU A 75 2.92 -3.51 7.38
CA LEU A 75 3.09 -3.80 5.96
C LEU A 75 2.82 -5.27 5.65
N MET A 76 3.44 -6.19 6.40
CA MET A 76 3.22 -7.64 6.23
C MET A 76 1.74 -8.01 6.40
N PHE A 77 1.10 -7.50 7.45
CA PHE A 77 -0.32 -7.74 7.72
C PHE A 77 -1.22 -7.21 6.60
N LEU A 78 -0.93 -6.01 6.10
CA LEU A 78 -1.63 -5.38 4.99
C LEU A 78 -1.46 -6.13 3.67
N SER A 79 -0.29 -6.70 3.41
CA SER A 79 -0.03 -7.56 2.24
C SER A 79 -0.81 -8.86 2.33
N ALA A 80 -0.75 -9.54 3.48
CA ALA A 80 -1.45 -10.80 3.70
C ALA A 80 -2.97 -10.64 3.58
N GLN A 81 -3.54 -9.58 4.18
CA GLN A 81 -4.97 -9.28 4.06
C GLN A 81 -5.41 -9.07 2.61
N ARG A 82 -4.62 -8.35 1.80
CA ARG A 82 -4.98 -8.11 0.38
C ARG A 82 -4.95 -9.38 -0.46
N VAL A 83 -4.06 -10.33 -0.15
CA VAL A 83 -3.98 -11.63 -0.83
C VAL A 83 -5.08 -12.58 -0.33
N GLY A 84 -5.39 -12.54 0.97
CA GLY A 84 -6.40 -13.38 1.60
C GLY A 84 -7.85 -12.95 1.35
N ALA A 85 -8.13 -11.64 1.28
CA ALA A 85 -9.48 -11.11 1.05
C ALA A 85 -10.06 -11.47 -0.33
N GLY A 86 -9.24 -11.91 -1.29
CA GLY A 86 -9.69 -12.42 -2.58
C GLY A 86 -10.12 -13.90 -2.59
N GLN A 87 -10.04 -14.61 -1.46
CA GLN A 87 -10.33 -16.05 -1.37
C GLN A 87 -11.75 -16.36 -0.86
N GLU A 88 -12.52 -15.37 -0.41
CA GLU A 88 -13.86 -15.61 0.17
C GLU A 88 -15.00 -15.63 -0.87
N GLU A 89 -14.75 -15.20 -2.12
CA GLU A 89 -15.75 -15.19 -3.21
C GLU A 89 -15.69 -16.41 -4.16
N ARG A 90 -14.85 -17.41 -3.88
CA ARG A 90 -14.88 -18.71 -4.59
C ARG A 90 -15.31 -19.84 -3.65
N LYS A 91 -16.60 -19.88 -3.31
CA LYS A 91 -17.26 -21.10 -2.85
C LYS A 91 -18.57 -21.29 -3.58
#